data_AF-A0AAV9J6P3-F1
#
_entry.id   AF-A0AAV9J6P3-F1
#
_cell.length_a   1.000
_cell.length_b   1.000
_cell.length_c   1.000
_cell.angle_alpha   90.00
_cell.angle_beta   90.00
_cell.angle_gamma   90.00
#
_symmetry.space_group_name_H-M   'P 1'
#
loop_
_entity.id
_entity.type
_entity.pdbx_description
1 polymer ?
#
loop_
_entity_poly.entity_id
_entity_poly.type
_entity_poly.pdbx_seq_one_letter_code
_entity_poly.pdbx_strand_id
1 'polypeptide(L)'
;MAPPTASSHRPRKKRKPDASNGTITLNNTTKQEQPAFPLVAFFWPARTANLSQWITIPIILMVVFLFRWCTSLWPYSGYQKPPMHGDFEAQRHWMELTIHLPMTHWYFHNLEWWGLDYPPLTAYHSWMLGQIGHLVNPSWFALYQSQGIDDANLKVFMRATVIASEYLVYIPAAVLCVRQLAKLHNVNAWESSVALTAILMQPATILIDHGHFQYNTVMLGFMLATTASMLAGRPLWSCIFFVATLGFKQMALFYAPAVAAYLAGICLFPRLDIPRLFGIAIITLVSFGALFLPLLLGTAFDTYRSVPLPTDAVLPPPLMSALPSTVSEKAWYYPYLIQLTQSIHRIFPFARGLFEDKVANLWCALHTSGVHKLHNYDATVLSRAALALTLTAILPPCLLIFLKPRKDLLPYALATTAWAFFLCSYQVHEKNVLLPLLPMTLLLATESGLKAATRAWVGYANTLACWTMFPLLVRDELRIPYFVLTGLRTYLMGLPPCSISAYTVSAEEGGLSLVSKLIHLSTYAGMVAWHFAEAFVPAPAEKPDLWVVANVCLGAGGFGVCYLWCLWRLVEESGVLSDLGITKKKRMDEKKMQ
;
A
#
# COMPACT_ATOMS: atom_id res chain seq x y z
N MET A 1 29.77 51.49 -39.75
CA MET A 1 29.07 50.21 -39.97
C MET A 1 29.69 49.18 -39.05
N ALA A 2 28.99 48.78 -37.99
CA ALA A 2 29.41 47.65 -37.15
C ALA A 2 28.99 46.34 -37.83
N PRO A 3 29.79 45.27 -37.79
CA PRO A 3 29.43 44.00 -38.40
C PRO A 3 28.33 43.29 -37.59
N PRO A 4 27.45 42.50 -38.24
CA PRO A 4 26.35 41.84 -37.56
C PRO A 4 26.88 40.71 -36.67
N THR A 5 26.38 40.64 -35.45
CA THR A 5 26.66 39.58 -34.48
C THR A 5 26.04 38.26 -34.97
N ALA A 6 26.87 37.24 -35.13
CA ALA A 6 26.42 35.90 -35.50
C ALA A 6 25.52 35.32 -34.40
N SER A 7 24.26 35.02 -34.74
CA SER A 7 23.35 34.31 -33.86
C SER A 7 23.90 32.90 -33.58
N SER A 8 24.37 32.69 -32.34
CA SER A 8 24.75 31.38 -31.81
C SER A 8 23.51 30.50 -31.61
N HIS A 9 22.94 29.99 -32.70
CA HIS A 9 21.93 28.95 -32.63
C HIS A 9 22.64 27.60 -32.43
N ARG A 10 23.00 27.26 -31.17
CA ARG A 10 23.44 25.90 -30.86
C ARG A 10 22.28 24.95 -31.16
N PRO A 11 22.40 23.99 -32.09
CA PRO A 11 21.35 23.02 -32.33
C PRO A 11 21.16 22.20 -31.06
N ARG A 12 19.92 22.16 -30.55
CA ARG A 12 19.51 21.28 -29.45
C ARG A 12 19.86 19.86 -29.87
N LYS A 13 20.90 19.26 -29.27
CA LYS A 13 21.31 17.87 -29.52
C LYS A 13 20.05 16.99 -29.45
N LYS A 14 19.61 16.46 -30.60
CA LYS A 14 18.54 15.45 -30.65
C LYS A 14 19.01 14.27 -29.80
N ARG A 15 18.27 14.01 -28.71
CA ARG A 15 18.56 12.90 -27.80
C ARG A 15 18.30 11.61 -28.59
N LYS A 16 19.18 10.61 -28.46
CA LYS A 16 18.92 9.29 -29.05
C LYS A 16 17.63 8.69 -28.45
N PRO A 17 16.81 7.95 -29.22
CA PRO A 17 15.60 7.28 -28.73
C PRO A 17 15.84 6.37 -27.51
N ASP A 18 17.02 5.73 -27.46
CA ASP A 18 17.49 4.90 -26.33
C ASP A 18 17.65 5.67 -25.00
N ALA A 19 17.61 7.00 -25.04
CA ALA A 19 17.72 7.85 -23.86
C ALA A 19 16.36 8.22 -23.25
N SER A 20 15.25 7.70 -23.77
CA SER A 20 13.91 7.85 -23.17
C SER A 20 13.68 6.78 -22.11
N ASN A 21 12.92 7.09 -21.06
CA ASN A 21 12.60 6.17 -19.97
C ASN A 21 11.55 5.11 -20.37
N GLY A 22 11.41 4.80 -21.67
CA GLY A 22 10.35 3.95 -22.23
C GLY A 22 9.10 4.70 -22.69
N THR A 23 9.18 6.02 -22.81
CA THR A 23 8.04 6.88 -23.19
C THR A 23 7.94 7.14 -24.69
N ILE A 24 9.04 7.01 -25.44
CA ILE A 24 9.12 7.37 -26.85
C ILE A 24 9.50 6.14 -27.66
N THR A 25 8.82 5.94 -28.78
CA THR A 25 9.19 4.96 -29.82
C THR A 25 9.45 5.69 -31.13
N LEU A 26 10.16 5.06 -32.06
CA LEU A 26 10.34 5.58 -33.41
C LEU A 26 9.40 4.85 -34.36
N ASN A 27 8.73 5.61 -35.21
CA ASN A 27 8.01 5.03 -36.33
C ASN A 27 9.01 4.41 -37.31
N ASN A 28 8.82 3.12 -37.65
CA ASN A 28 9.73 2.38 -38.52
C ASN A 28 9.85 2.99 -39.92
N THR A 29 8.78 3.61 -40.42
CA THR A 29 8.67 4.16 -41.78
C THR A 29 9.13 5.61 -41.85
N THR A 30 8.64 6.47 -40.95
CA THR A 30 8.91 7.92 -41.01
C THR A 30 10.09 8.37 -40.15
N LYS A 31 10.62 7.47 -39.29
CA LYS A 31 11.64 7.78 -38.27
C LYS A 31 11.27 8.93 -37.33
N GLN A 32 9.98 9.28 -37.24
CA GLN A 32 9.47 10.28 -36.32
C GLN A 32 9.21 9.69 -34.93
N GLU A 33 9.38 10.50 -33.89
CA GLU A 33 9.05 10.13 -32.52
C GLU A 33 7.53 9.99 -32.34
N GLN A 34 7.12 8.92 -31.69
CA GLN A 34 5.72 8.65 -31.35
C GLN A 34 5.59 8.23 -29.88
N PRO A 35 4.43 8.51 -29.23
CA PRO A 35 4.18 8.07 -27.87
C PRO A 35 4.18 6.53 -27.79
N ALA A 36 4.89 5.98 -26.80
CA ALA A 36 5.04 4.54 -26.65
C ALA A 36 3.75 3.82 -26.20
N PHE A 37 2.85 4.52 -25.51
CA PHE A 37 1.58 3.96 -25.00
C PHE A 37 0.56 5.08 -24.71
N PRO A 38 -0.75 4.76 -24.53
CA PRO A 38 -1.80 5.77 -24.49
C PRO A 38 -1.65 6.85 -23.42
N LEU A 39 -1.21 6.50 -22.21
CA LEU A 39 -0.96 7.52 -21.18
C LEU A 39 0.09 8.54 -21.62
N VAL A 40 1.14 8.12 -22.33
CA VAL A 40 2.13 9.06 -22.89
C VAL A 40 1.52 9.93 -23.98
N ALA A 41 0.59 9.39 -24.77
CA ALA A 41 -0.13 10.15 -25.79
C ALA A 41 -0.95 11.29 -25.16
N PHE A 42 -1.63 11.06 -24.03
CA PHE A 42 -2.33 12.12 -23.28
C PHE A 42 -1.38 13.21 -22.77
N PHE A 43 -0.15 12.84 -22.40
CA PHE A 43 0.89 13.78 -21.95
C PHE A 43 1.69 14.38 -23.10
N TRP A 44 1.45 13.99 -24.35
CA TRP A 44 2.23 14.44 -25.50
C TRP A 44 2.14 15.95 -25.74
N PRO A 45 0.95 16.60 -25.68
CA PRO A 45 0.86 18.06 -25.78
C PRO A 45 1.67 18.77 -24.70
N ALA A 46 1.69 18.20 -23.48
CA ALA A 46 2.43 18.77 -22.35
C ALA A 46 3.95 18.80 -22.58
N ARG A 47 4.46 17.78 -23.29
CA ARG A 47 5.86 17.70 -23.73
C ARG A 47 6.19 18.78 -24.74
N THR A 48 5.36 18.90 -25.78
CA THR A 48 5.62 19.80 -26.91
C THR A 48 5.60 21.27 -26.49
N ALA A 49 4.67 21.63 -25.61
CA ALA A 49 4.54 22.99 -25.09
C ALA A 49 5.51 23.31 -23.92
N ASN A 50 6.37 22.37 -23.49
CA ASN A 50 7.25 22.49 -22.32
C ASN A 50 6.52 23.04 -21.07
N LEU A 51 5.34 22.48 -20.76
CA LEU A 51 4.53 22.98 -19.65
C LEU A 51 5.27 22.85 -18.32
N SER A 52 5.13 23.91 -17.51
CA SER A 52 5.64 23.95 -16.15
C SER A 52 4.99 22.86 -15.28
N GLN A 53 5.75 22.30 -14.33
CA GLN A 53 5.20 21.39 -13.33
C GLN A 53 4.12 22.07 -12.45
N TRP A 54 4.21 23.39 -12.29
CA TRP A 54 3.20 24.20 -11.59
C TRP A 54 1.83 24.19 -12.26
N ILE A 55 1.74 23.83 -13.54
CA ILE A 55 0.47 23.67 -14.26
C ILE A 55 0.13 22.18 -14.39
N THR A 56 1.12 21.36 -14.74
CA THR A 56 0.94 19.92 -14.97
C THR A 56 0.44 19.19 -13.70
N ILE A 57 1.01 19.48 -12.52
CA ILE A 57 0.63 18.80 -11.28
C ILE A 57 -0.82 19.11 -10.89
N PRO A 58 -1.27 20.39 -10.81
CA PRO A 58 -2.68 20.68 -10.52
C PRO A 58 -3.67 19.98 -11.46
N ILE A 59 -3.38 19.94 -12.78
CA ILE A 59 -4.24 19.24 -13.75
C ILE A 59 -4.31 17.74 -13.44
N ILE A 60 -3.17 17.10 -13.16
CA ILE A 60 -3.14 15.70 -12.72
C ILE A 60 -4.03 15.52 -11.50
N LEU A 61 -3.86 16.37 -10.48
CA LEU A 61 -4.61 16.27 -9.23
C LEU A 61 -6.11 16.50 -9.41
N MET A 62 -6.53 17.36 -10.34
CA MET A 62 -7.94 17.56 -10.68
C MET A 62 -8.52 16.31 -11.35
N VAL A 63 -7.83 15.70 -12.31
CA VAL A 63 -8.28 14.47 -12.98
C VAL A 63 -8.35 13.30 -11.98
N VAL A 64 -7.31 13.16 -11.17
CA VAL A 64 -7.20 12.18 -10.08
C VAL A 64 -8.34 12.32 -9.07
N PHE A 65 -8.71 13.55 -8.71
CA PHE A 65 -9.85 13.86 -7.85
C PHE A 65 -11.16 13.40 -8.49
N LEU A 66 -11.38 13.71 -9.78
CA LEU A 66 -12.61 13.34 -10.48
C LEU A 66 -12.85 11.84 -10.47
N PHE A 67 -11.83 11.01 -10.72
CA PHE A 67 -12.00 9.56 -10.66
C PHE A 67 -12.32 9.05 -9.25
N ARG A 68 -11.73 9.65 -8.21
CA ARG A 68 -12.03 9.32 -6.80
C ARG A 68 -13.46 9.69 -6.44
N TRP A 69 -13.87 10.91 -6.80
CA TRP A 69 -15.22 11.42 -6.54
C TRP A 69 -16.28 10.63 -7.31
N CYS A 70 -16.06 10.31 -8.58
CA CYS A 70 -16.99 9.48 -9.35
C CYS A 70 -17.13 8.06 -8.75
N THR A 71 -16.06 7.50 -8.18
CA THR A 71 -16.13 6.19 -7.49
C THR A 71 -16.92 6.28 -6.18
N SER A 72 -16.85 7.43 -5.48
CA SER A 72 -17.51 7.63 -4.18
C SER A 72 -19.04 7.70 -4.25
N LEU A 73 -19.59 7.93 -5.45
CA LEU A 73 -21.03 7.92 -5.72
C LEU A 73 -21.66 6.53 -5.55
N TRP A 74 -20.88 5.47 -5.74
CA TRP A 74 -21.35 4.09 -5.65
C TRP A 74 -21.61 3.66 -4.19
N PRO A 75 -22.31 2.53 -3.97
CA PRO A 75 -22.48 1.95 -2.63
C PRO A 75 -21.15 1.69 -1.92
N TYR A 76 -21.21 1.53 -0.59
CA TYR A 76 -20.05 1.26 0.27
C TYR A 76 -20.18 -0.09 0.95
N SER A 77 -19.10 -0.53 1.61
CA SER A 77 -19.08 -1.74 2.42
C SER A 77 -20.20 -1.74 3.46
N GLY A 78 -21.15 -2.67 3.31
CA GLY A 78 -22.29 -2.84 4.22
C GLY A 78 -23.47 -1.87 4.00
N TYR A 79 -23.55 -1.19 2.86
CA TYR A 79 -24.71 -0.33 2.53
C TYR A 79 -26.02 -1.13 2.61
N GLN A 80 -26.96 -0.70 3.47
CA GLN A 80 -28.26 -1.35 3.68
C GLN A 80 -28.17 -2.85 3.99
N LYS A 81 -27.15 -3.27 4.76
CA LYS A 81 -26.93 -4.68 5.15
C LYS A 81 -26.96 -4.86 6.68
N PRO A 82 -28.14 -4.79 7.32
CA PRO A 82 -28.27 -5.16 8.73
C PRO A 82 -27.94 -6.66 8.94
N PRO A 83 -27.59 -7.10 10.17
CA PRO A 83 -27.56 -6.28 11.39
C PRO A 83 -26.27 -5.47 11.55
N MET A 84 -25.11 -5.94 11.10
CA MET A 84 -23.80 -5.34 11.43
C MET A 84 -23.30 -4.29 10.42
N HIS A 85 -23.89 -4.16 9.23
CA HIS A 85 -23.34 -3.34 8.15
C HIS A 85 -21.87 -3.74 7.81
N GLY A 86 -20.99 -2.77 7.53
CA GLY A 86 -19.65 -3.02 7.03
C GLY A 86 -18.66 -1.91 7.41
N ASP A 87 -17.56 -1.81 6.67
CA ASP A 87 -16.43 -0.94 7.05
C ASP A 87 -16.82 0.54 7.14
N PHE A 88 -17.84 1.00 6.41
CA PHE A 88 -18.37 2.36 6.54
C PHE A 88 -18.92 2.63 7.95
N GLU A 89 -19.72 1.69 8.47
CA GLU A 89 -20.30 1.78 9.80
C GLU A 89 -19.22 1.67 10.88
N ALA A 90 -18.21 0.82 10.67
CA ALA A 90 -17.07 0.72 11.58
C ALA A 90 -16.38 2.08 11.77
N GLN A 91 -16.05 2.77 10.67
CA GLN A 91 -15.43 4.10 10.75
C GLN A 91 -16.37 5.15 11.36
N ARG A 92 -17.67 5.13 11.01
CA ARG A 92 -18.67 6.05 11.59
C ARG A 92 -18.77 5.85 13.11
N HIS A 93 -18.82 4.60 13.55
CA HIS A 93 -18.89 4.25 14.96
C HIS A 93 -17.63 4.67 15.71
N TRP A 94 -16.45 4.57 15.12
CA TRP A 94 -15.22 5.09 15.73
C TRP A 94 -15.27 6.62 15.90
N MET A 95 -15.84 7.35 14.96
CA MET A 95 -16.06 8.81 15.10
C MET A 95 -17.06 9.13 16.21
N GLU A 96 -18.18 8.40 16.30
CA GLU A 96 -19.17 8.50 17.39
C GLU A 96 -18.55 8.24 18.77
N LEU A 97 -17.84 7.11 18.90
CA LEU A 97 -17.24 6.67 20.16
C LEU A 97 -16.18 7.66 20.64
N THR A 98 -15.29 8.11 19.75
CA THR A 98 -14.13 8.92 20.16
C THR A 98 -14.51 10.32 20.64
N ILE A 99 -15.63 10.90 20.15
CA ILE A 99 -16.06 12.25 20.56
C ILE A 99 -16.98 12.25 21.80
N HIS A 100 -17.63 11.13 22.11
CA HIS A 100 -18.57 11.04 23.24
C HIS A 100 -18.00 10.33 24.48
N LEU A 101 -17.10 9.36 24.30
CA LEU A 101 -16.60 8.54 25.41
C LEU A 101 -15.27 9.04 25.97
N PRO A 102 -15.03 8.87 27.29
CA PRO A 102 -13.71 9.06 27.90
C PRO A 102 -12.64 8.22 27.19
N MET A 103 -11.38 8.68 27.18
CA MET A 103 -10.30 7.97 26.48
C MET A 103 -10.02 6.58 27.08
N THR A 104 -10.27 6.41 28.37
CA THR A 104 -10.23 5.11 29.07
C THR A 104 -11.24 4.10 28.53
N HIS A 105 -12.27 4.53 27.79
CA HIS A 105 -13.28 3.64 27.23
C HIS A 105 -13.00 3.24 25.78
N TRP A 106 -12.11 3.96 25.07
CA TRP A 106 -11.97 3.83 23.60
C TRP A 106 -11.65 2.41 23.11
N TYR A 107 -10.87 1.63 23.87
CA TYR A 107 -10.50 0.25 23.52
C TYR A 107 -11.25 -0.82 24.34
N PHE A 108 -12.29 -0.41 25.08
CA PHE A 108 -13.09 -1.28 25.95
C PHE A 108 -14.57 -1.30 25.58
N HIS A 109 -15.08 -0.19 25.06
CA HIS A 109 -16.50 -0.03 24.79
C HIS A 109 -16.99 -0.93 23.67
N ASN A 110 -18.06 -1.69 23.95
CA ASN A 110 -18.90 -2.41 22.98
C ASN A 110 -18.09 -3.14 21.90
N LEU A 111 -17.21 -4.04 22.33
CA LEU A 111 -16.25 -4.71 21.45
C LEU A 111 -16.91 -5.61 20.39
N GLU A 112 -18.17 -5.99 20.59
CA GLU A 112 -18.97 -6.77 19.65
C GLU A 112 -19.49 -5.93 18.47
N TRP A 113 -19.74 -4.64 18.68
CA TRP A 113 -20.20 -3.71 17.65
C TRP A 113 -19.06 -2.81 17.18
N TRP A 114 -18.28 -3.30 16.20
CA TRP A 114 -17.19 -2.53 15.56
C TRP A 114 -16.22 -1.85 16.53
N GLY A 115 -15.74 -2.60 17.53
CA GLY A 115 -14.74 -2.11 18.47
C GLY A 115 -13.48 -1.54 17.79
N LEU A 116 -12.82 -0.61 18.48
CA LEU A 116 -11.62 0.05 17.96
C LEU A 116 -10.44 -0.93 17.90
N ASP A 117 -10.05 -1.30 16.67
CA ASP A 117 -9.02 -2.32 16.39
C ASP A 117 -7.70 -1.74 15.85
N TYR A 118 -7.66 -0.43 15.62
CA TYR A 118 -6.51 0.25 15.03
C TYR A 118 -5.73 1.05 16.08
N PRO A 119 -4.42 1.29 15.86
CA PRO A 119 -3.60 2.03 16.79
C PRO A 119 -4.03 3.51 16.97
N PRO A 120 -3.48 4.20 18.00
CA PRO A 120 -4.03 5.48 18.46
C PRO A 120 -4.12 6.59 17.41
N LEU A 121 -3.28 6.60 16.37
CA LEU A 121 -3.37 7.65 15.35
C LEU A 121 -4.68 7.57 14.55
N THR A 122 -5.23 6.37 14.34
CA THR A 122 -6.58 6.23 13.76
C THR A 122 -7.64 6.74 14.72
N ALA A 123 -7.50 6.48 16.02
CA ALA A 123 -8.45 6.98 17.01
C ALA A 123 -8.47 8.52 17.02
N TYR A 124 -7.30 9.16 17.00
CA TYR A 124 -7.20 10.62 16.93
C TYR A 124 -7.72 11.20 15.61
N HIS A 125 -7.48 10.50 14.50
CA HIS A 125 -8.03 10.87 13.20
C HIS A 125 -9.57 10.76 13.19
N SER A 126 -10.12 9.68 13.74
CA SER A 126 -11.57 9.49 13.89
C SER A 126 -12.18 10.53 14.82
N TRP A 127 -11.50 10.87 15.93
CA TRP A 127 -11.90 11.94 16.83
C TRP A 127 -11.98 13.28 16.10
N MET A 128 -10.92 13.66 15.37
CA MET A 128 -10.89 14.91 14.62
C MET A 128 -12.01 14.99 13.57
N LEU A 129 -12.20 13.92 12.79
CA LEU A 129 -13.27 13.86 11.79
C LEU A 129 -14.66 13.85 12.42
N GLY A 130 -14.84 13.13 13.52
CA GLY A 130 -16.07 13.09 14.30
C GLY A 130 -16.43 14.47 14.84
N GLN A 131 -15.45 15.24 15.34
CA GLN A 131 -15.69 16.60 15.80
C GLN A 131 -16.16 17.51 14.66
N ILE A 132 -15.48 17.47 13.51
CA ILE A 132 -15.89 18.24 12.33
C ILE A 132 -17.31 17.84 11.88
N GLY A 133 -17.59 16.53 11.84
CA GLY A 133 -18.89 16.00 11.45
C GLY A 133 -20.01 16.35 12.42
N HIS A 134 -19.73 16.34 13.73
CA HIS A 134 -20.66 16.74 14.78
C HIS A 134 -21.02 18.23 14.67
N LEU A 135 -20.07 19.10 14.28
CA LEU A 135 -20.35 20.52 14.00
C LEU A 135 -21.28 20.71 12.79
N VAL A 136 -21.25 19.81 11.81
CA VAL A 136 -22.13 19.86 10.63
C VAL A 136 -23.51 19.31 10.96
N ASN A 137 -23.58 18.12 11.55
CA ASN A 137 -24.82 17.52 12.00
C ASN A 137 -24.57 16.55 13.18
N PRO A 138 -24.97 16.93 14.42
CA PRO A 138 -24.78 16.11 15.61
C PRO A 138 -25.42 14.72 15.54
N SER A 139 -26.54 14.58 14.81
CA SER A 139 -27.30 13.32 14.75
C SER A 139 -26.53 12.18 14.06
N TRP A 140 -25.54 12.50 13.23
CA TRP A 140 -24.72 11.49 12.53
C TRP A 140 -23.86 10.63 13.45
N PHE A 141 -23.53 11.18 14.62
CA PHE A 141 -22.60 10.56 15.57
C PHE A 141 -23.21 10.50 16.97
N ALA A 142 -24.54 10.58 17.08
CA ALA A 142 -25.23 10.50 18.38
C ALA A 142 -25.03 9.13 19.02
N LEU A 143 -24.44 9.12 20.23
CA LEU A 143 -24.10 7.89 20.94
C LEU A 143 -25.32 6.97 21.10
N TYR A 144 -25.20 5.72 20.64
CA TYR A 144 -26.22 4.65 20.64
C TYR A 144 -27.44 4.87 19.74
N GLN A 145 -27.69 6.10 19.27
CA GLN A 145 -28.86 6.43 18.44
C GLN A 145 -28.55 6.44 16.95
N SER A 146 -27.28 6.62 16.60
CA SER A 146 -26.82 6.76 15.21
C SER A 146 -26.26 5.46 14.61
N GLN A 147 -26.46 4.32 15.27
CA GLN A 147 -25.99 3.03 14.77
C GLN A 147 -26.72 2.62 13.49
N GLY A 148 -25.95 2.28 12.45
CA GLY A 148 -26.49 1.79 11.17
C GLY A 148 -27.29 2.83 10.37
N ILE A 149 -27.10 4.14 10.61
CA ILE A 149 -27.83 5.17 9.87
C ILE A 149 -27.40 5.25 8.40
N ASP A 150 -28.38 5.23 7.50
CA ASP A 150 -28.17 5.38 6.05
C ASP A 150 -28.63 6.78 5.58
N ASP A 151 -27.93 7.82 6.04
CA ASP A 151 -28.17 9.21 5.62
C ASP A 151 -27.32 9.61 4.40
N ALA A 152 -27.94 10.23 3.40
CA ALA A 152 -27.27 10.60 2.16
C ALA A 152 -26.19 11.69 2.37
N ASN A 153 -26.44 12.64 3.27
CA ASN A 153 -25.48 13.71 3.55
C ASN A 153 -24.30 13.19 4.39
N LEU A 154 -24.55 12.25 5.31
CA LEU A 154 -23.49 11.52 6.01
C LEU A 154 -22.60 10.78 5.02
N LYS A 155 -23.16 10.09 4.02
CA LYS A 155 -22.38 9.45 2.96
C LYS A 155 -21.46 10.48 2.29
N VAL A 156 -21.97 11.64 1.88
CA VAL A 156 -21.17 12.69 1.24
C VAL A 156 -20.06 13.19 2.17
N PHE A 157 -20.36 13.45 3.44
CA PHE A 157 -19.39 13.88 4.45
C PHE A 157 -18.26 12.85 4.57
N MET A 158 -18.62 11.59 4.82
CA MET A 158 -17.68 10.48 4.99
C MET A 158 -16.82 10.28 3.73
N ARG A 159 -17.40 10.37 2.53
CA ARG A 159 -16.61 10.28 1.28
C ARG A 159 -15.63 11.46 1.13
N ALA A 160 -16.03 12.66 1.55
CA ALA A 160 -15.18 13.83 1.52
C ALA A 160 -14.02 13.74 2.52
N THR A 161 -14.23 13.16 3.71
CA THR A 161 -13.15 12.99 4.70
C THR A 161 -12.07 12.03 4.23
N VAL A 162 -12.40 10.96 3.50
CA VAL A 162 -11.41 10.06 2.87
C VAL A 162 -10.53 10.83 1.89
N ILE A 163 -11.14 11.60 0.99
CA ILE A 163 -10.41 12.39 -0.02
C ILE A 163 -9.56 13.48 0.64
N ALA A 164 -10.11 14.20 1.63
CA ALA A 164 -9.36 15.21 2.36
C ALA A 164 -8.12 14.60 3.05
N SER A 165 -8.30 13.44 3.69
CA SER A 165 -7.19 12.73 4.36
C SER A 165 -6.13 12.25 3.37
N GLU A 166 -6.53 11.74 2.20
CA GLU A 166 -5.61 11.37 1.12
C GLU A 166 -4.82 12.58 0.59
N TYR A 167 -5.50 13.69 0.32
CA TYR A 167 -4.86 14.90 -0.22
C TYR A 167 -3.92 15.59 0.78
N LEU A 168 -4.17 15.42 2.08
CA LEU A 168 -3.29 15.92 3.14
C LEU A 168 -2.06 15.04 3.35
N VAL A 169 -2.16 13.72 3.15
CA VAL A 169 -1.11 12.76 3.53
C VAL A 169 -0.50 12.05 2.33
N TYR A 170 -1.30 11.34 1.54
CA TYR A 170 -0.83 10.49 0.44
C TYR A 170 -0.31 11.29 -0.76
N ILE A 171 -1.09 12.27 -1.23
CA ILE A 171 -0.75 13.07 -2.42
C ILE A 171 0.61 13.80 -2.28
N PRO A 172 0.86 14.59 -1.22
CA PRO A 172 2.15 15.26 -1.08
C PRO A 172 3.29 14.26 -0.92
N ALA A 173 3.09 13.16 -0.19
CA ALA A 173 4.09 12.12 -0.03
C ALA A 173 4.42 11.42 -1.36
N ALA A 174 3.42 11.13 -2.21
CA ALA A 174 3.62 10.55 -3.53
C ALA A 174 4.40 11.49 -4.46
N VAL A 175 4.03 12.78 -4.50
CA VAL A 175 4.75 13.80 -5.28
C VAL A 175 6.21 13.91 -4.83
N LEU A 176 6.45 13.95 -3.52
CA LEU A 176 7.81 14.00 -2.96
C LEU A 176 8.60 12.73 -3.27
N CYS A 177 8.01 11.55 -3.09
CA CYS A 177 8.66 10.28 -3.34
C CYS A 177 9.07 10.13 -4.82
N VAL A 178 8.14 10.39 -5.75
CA VAL A 178 8.41 10.38 -7.20
C VAL A 178 9.50 11.39 -7.55
N ARG A 179 9.48 12.58 -6.97
CA ARG A 179 10.53 13.59 -7.19
C ARG A 179 11.91 13.10 -6.72
N GLN A 180 12.00 12.42 -5.58
CA GLN A 180 13.28 11.88 -5.10
C GLN A 180 13.77 10.73 -5.98
N LEU A 181 12.88 9.82 -6.40
CA LEU A 181 13.23 8.74 -7.34
C LEU A 181 13.68 9.30 -8.70
N ALA A 182 12.96 10.28 -9.23
CA ALA A 182 13.31 10.93 -10.48
C ALA A 182 14.70 11.59 -10.41
N LYS A 183 15.02 12.24 -9.29
CA LYS A 183 16.35 12.81 -9.05
C LYS A 183 17.42 11.72 -8.98
N LEU A 184 17.18 10.64 -8.23
CA LEU A 184 18.11 9.53 -8.08
C LEU A 184 18.44 8.83 -9.41
N HIS A 185 17.43 8.72 -10.28
CA HIS A 185 17.52 8.00 -11.55
C HIS A 185 17.70 8.92 -12.77
N ASN A 186 17.88 10.24 -12.58
CA ASN A 186 17.96 11.23 -13.65
C ASN A 186 16.79 11.18 -14.65
N VAL A 187 15.59 10.88 -14.15
CA VAL A 187 14.35 10.89 -14.94
C VAL A 187 13.86 12.33 -15.06
N ASN A 188 13.43 12.72 -16.26
CA ASN A 188 13.02 14.10 -16.50
C ASN A 188 11.63 14.40 -15.90
N ALA A 189 11.31 15.69 -15.71
CA ALA A 189 10.07 16.14 -15.08
C ALA A 189 8.79 15.66 -15.78
N TRP A 190 8.81 15.57 -17.12
CA TRP A 190 7.66 15.13 -17.90
C TRP A 190 7.42 13.62 -17.73
N GLU A 191 8.45 12.79 -17.84
CA GLU A 191 8.36 11.34 -17.58
C GLU A 191 7.97 11.06 -16.14
N SER A 192 8.45 11.86 -15.19
CA SER A 192 8.06 11.78 -13.78
C SER A 192 6.57 12.10 -13.58
N SER A 193 6.00 13.01 -14.37
CA SER A 193 4.57 13.34 -14.31
C SER A 193 3.70 12.22 -14.88
N VAL A 194 4.17 11.52 -15.92
CA VAL A 194 3.54 10.30 -16.45
C VAL A 194 3.57 9.19 -15.38
N ALA A 195 4.72 8.95 -14.75
CA ALA A 195 4.85 7.96 -13.68
C ALA A 195 3.97 8.30 -12.46
N LEU A 196 3.96 9.57 -12.03
CA LEU A 196 3.10 10.04 -10.93
C LEU A 196 1.61 9.78 -11.25
N THR A 197 1.17 10.08 -12.46
CA THR A 197 -0.21 9.82 -12.88
C THR A 197 -0.53 8.33 -12.84
N ALA A 198 0.37 7.47 -13.31
CA ALA A 198 0.20 6.03 -13.21
C ALA A 198 0.16 5.53 -11.74
N ILE A 199 0.89 6.15 -10.83
CA ILE A 199 0.83 5.80 -9.39
C ILE A 199 -0.52 6.25 -8.79
N LEU A 200 -0.93 7.49 -9.03
CA LEU A 200 -2.16 8.07 -8.47
C LEU A 200 -3.46 7.48 -9.06
N MET A 201 -3.39 6.91 -10.26
CA MET A 201 -4.48 6.21 -10.96
C MET A 201 -4.46 4.69 -10.71
N GLN A 202 -3.94 4.24 -9.57
CA GLN A 202 -3.97 2.83 -9.17
C GLN A 202 -5.41 2.39 -8.83
N PRO A 203 -6.04 1.49 -9.61
CA PRO A 203 -7.46 1.14 -9.42
C PRO A 203 -7.73 0.50 -8.06
N ALA A 204 -6.83 -0.37 -7.59
CA ALA A 204 -6.96 -1.05 -6.31
C ALA A 204 -7.13 -0.05 -5.15
N THR A 205 -6.31 1.00 -5.10
CA THR A 205 -6.40 2.04 -4.08
C THR A 205 -7.69 2.83 -4.21
N ILE A 206 -8.08 3.20 -5.45
CA ILE A 206 -9.30 3.98 -5.70
C ILE A 206 -10.55 3.21 -5.26
N LEU A 207 -10.64 1.93 -5.65
CA LEU A 207 -11.78 1.05 -5.36
C LEU A 207 -11.93 0.78 -3.87
N ILE A 208 -10.82 0.54 -3.16
CA ILE A 208 -10.88 0.20 -1.73
C ILE A 208 -11.13 1.44 -0.86
N ASP A 209 -10.44 2.55 -1.09
CA ASP A 209 -10.63 3.71 -0.22
C ASP A 209 -11.90 4.50 -0.57
N HIS A 210 -12.17 4.73 -1.86
CA HIS A 210 -13.28 5.60 -2.29
C HIS A 210 -14.54 4.83 -2.69
N GLY A 211 -14.46 3.52 -2.93
CA GLY A 211 -15.63 2.65 -3.16
C GLY A 211 -16.00 1.89 -1.88
N HIS A 212 -15.17 0.95 -1.46
CA HIS A 212 -15.40 0.09 -0.29
C HIS A 212 -15.47 0.88 1.03
N PHE A 213 -14.79 2.02 1.12
CA PHE A 213 -14.70 2.94 2.28
C PHE A 213 -13.62 2.55 3.29
N GLN A 214 -12.41 3.02 3.04
CA GLN A 214 -11.25 2.81 3.91
C GLN A 214 -10.32 4.03 3.90
N TYR A 215 -9.51 4.15 4.96
CA TYR A 215 -8.45 5.18 5.07
C TYR A 215 -7.05 4.57 4.85
N ASN A 216 -6.86 3.68 3.88
CA ASN A 216 -5.54 3.05 3.68
C ASN A 216 -4.51 4.05 3.16
N THR A 217 -4.92 5.00 2.33
CA THR A 217 -4.08 6.06 1.77
C THR A 217 -3.39 6.91 2.82
N VAL A 218 -3.96 7.08 4.02
CA VAL A 218 -3.27 7.77 5.12
C VAL A 218 -2.04 6.99 5.58
N MET A 219 -2.20 5.69 5.87
CA MET A 219 -1.09 4.80 6.21
C MET A 219 -0.09 4.66 5.05
N LEU A 220 -0.55 4.42 3.83
CA LEU A 220 0.32 4.34 2.65
C LEU A 220 1.04 5.68 2.38
N GLY A 221 0.41 6.81 2.72
CA GLY A 221 0.99 8.13 2.57
C GLY A 221 2.11 8.39 3.57
N PHE A 222 1.94 8.00 4.84
CA PHE A 222 3.05 8.01 5.79
C PHE A 222 4.18 7.07 5.35
N MET A 223 3.87 5.89 4.80
CA MET A 223 4.89 4.99 4.25
C MET A 223 5.65 5.63 3.07
N LEU A 224 4.95 6.33 2.18
CA LEU A 224 5.59 7.10 1.10
C LEU A 224 6.47 8.23 1.64
N ALA A 225 6.05 8.90 2.71
CA ALA A 225 6.84 9.94 3.37
C ALA A 225 8.09 9.35 4.03
N THR A 226 7.99 8.15 4.62
CA THR A 226 9.13 7.36 5.09
C THR A 226 10.10 7.07 3.96
N THR A 227 9.63 6.47 2.86
CA THR A 227 10.47 6.16 1.69
C THR A 227 11.08 7.43 1.09
N ALA A 228 10.31 8.50 0.91
CA ALA A 228 10.81 9.78 0.40
C ALA A 228 11.91 10.37 1.29
N SER A 229 11.77 10.27 2.62
CA SER A 229 12.78 10.72 3.58
C SER A 229 14.06 9.87 3.52
N MET A 230 13.93 8.54 3.37
CA MET A 230 15.08 7.64 3.19
C MET A 230 15.84 7.96 1.89
N LEU A 231 15.11 8.14 0.78
CA LEU A 231 15.67 8.54 -0.51
C LEU A 231 16.36 9.91 -0.44
N ALA A 232 15.78 10.87 0.28
CA ALA A 232 16.36 12.18 0.51
C ALA A 232 17.59 12.16 1.44
N GLY A 233 17.95 11.02 2.05
CA GLY A 233 19.05 10.91 3.01
C GLY A 233 18.73 11.55 4.37
N ARG A 234 17.45 11.55 4.75
CA ARG A 234 16.94 12.10 6.03
C ARG A 234 16.39 10.99 6.91
N PRO A 235 17.24 10.11 7.48
CA PRO A 235 16.78 8.91 8.19
C PRO A 235 15.96 9.23 9.45
N LEU A 236 16.25 10.32 10.16
CA LEU A 236 15.50 10.70 11.36
C LEU A 236 14.03 11.03 11.04
N TRP A 237 13.78 11.79 9.96
CA TRP A 237 12.43 12.05 9.48
C TRP A 237 11.70 10.77 9.04
N SER A 238 12.43 9.82 8.44
CA SER A 238 11.84 8.54 8.07
C SER A 238 11.35 7.74 9.29
N CYS A 239 11.99 7.87 10.45
CA CYS A 239 11.55 7.23 11.69
C CYS A 239 10.21 7.80 12.16
N ILE A 240 10.06 9.13 12.16
CA ILE A 240 8.81 9.82 12.57
C ILE A 240 7.65 9.36 11.68
N PHE A 241 7.83 9.42 10.36
CA PHE A 241 6.79 8.99 9.42
C PHE A 241 6.52 7.48 9.50
N PHE A 242 7.53 6.66 9.79
CA PHE A 242 7.32 5.22 9.90
C PHE A 242 6.56 4.85 11.16
N VAL A 243 6.82 5.53 12.28
CA VAL A 243 6.02 5.40 13.49
C VAL A 243 4.59 5.87 13.25
N ALA A 244 4.37 6.97 12.51
CA ALA A 244 3.02 7.39 12.11
C ALA A 244 2.33 6.36 11.21
N THR A 245 3.07 5.70 10.32
CA THR A 245 2.57 4.61 9.46
C THR A 245 2.03 3.46 10.31
N LEU A 246 2.84 2.97 11.27
CA LEU A 246 2.47 1.91 12.21
C LEU A 246 1.36 2.34 13.17
N GLY A 247 1.39 3.60 13.60
CA GLY A 247 0.41 4.21 14.50
C GLY A 247 -0.96 4.41 13.89
N PHE A 248 -1.08 4.40 12.55
CA PHE A 248 -2.34 4.46 11.83
C PHE A 248 -2.91 3.05 11.57
N LYS A 249 -2.15 2.17 10.92
CA LYS A 249 -2.57 0.77 10.70
C LYS A 249 -1.40 -0.17 10.91
N GLN A 250 -1.56 -1.13 11.81
CA GLN A 250 -0.56 -2.13 12.17
C GLN A 250 -0.15 -3.04 11.01
N MET A 251 -0.97 -3.16 9.97
CA MET A 251 -0.65 -3.90 8.75
C MET A 251 0.65 -3.42 8.09
N ALA A 252 1.04 -2.15 8.32
CA ALA A 252 2.31 -1.60 7.83
C ALA A 252 3.57 -2.28 8.41
N LEU A 253 3.43 -3.17 9.39
CA LEU A 253 4.51 -4.07 9.83
C LEU A 253 5.13 -4.88 8.69
N PHE A 254 4.42 -5.05 7.56
CA PHE A 254 4.94 -5.70 6.36
C PHE A 254 6.21 -5.01 5.83
N TYR A 255 6.40 -3.72 6.12
CA TYR A 255 7.59 -2.97 5.73
C TYR A 255 8.67 -2.93 6.83
N ALA A 256 8.31 -3.22 8.09
CA ALA A 256 9.17 -2.96 9.24
C ALA A 256 10.53 -3.67 9.15
N PRO A 257 10.63 -4.95 8.77
CA PRO A 257 11.93 -5.62 8.64
C PRO A 257 12.83 -5.00 7.57
N ALA A 258 12.27 -4.56 6.44
CA ALA A 258 13.05 -3.92 5.37
C ALA A 258 13.49 -2.49 5.75
N VAL A 259 12.61 -1.72 6.39
CA VAL A 259 12.94 -0.38 6.91
C VAL A 259 14.02 -0.47 7.98
N ALA A 260 13.87 -1.39 8.95
CA ALA A 260 14.85 -1.63 9.99
C ALA A 260 16.20 -2.10 9.41
N ALA A 261 16.18 -3.04 8.46
CA ALA A 261 17.38 -3.51 7.78
C ALA A 261 18.13 -2.38 7.05
N TYR A 262 17.42 -1.52 6.30
CA TYR A 262 18.06 -0.38 5.65
C TYR A 262 18.62 0.63 6.65
N LEU A 263 17.85 1.00 7.67
CA LEU A 263 18.27 2.00 8.68
C LEU A 263 19.46 1.50 9.50
N ALA A 264 19.48 0.21 9.87
CA ALA A 264 20.63 -0.41 10.50
C ALA A 264 21.82 -0.49 9.52
N GLY A 265 21.57 -0.86 8.26
CA GLY A 265 22.59 -0.94 7.22
C GLY A 265 23.33 0.38 7.02
N ILE A 266 22.62 1.51 6.90
CA ILE A 266 23.27 2.83 6.76
C ILE A 266 24.01 3.29 8.02
N CYS A 267 23.81 2.64 9.16
CA CYS A 267 24.53 2.90 10.41
C CYS A 267 25.76 2.00 10.56
N LEU A 268 25.72 0.79 10.03
CA LEU A 268 26.78 -0.21 10.24
C LEU A 268 27.77 -0.28 9.06
N PHE A 269 27.32 0.01 7.83
CA PHE A 269 28.13 -0.15 6.62
C PHE A 269 28.27 1.15 5.81
N PRO A 270 29.45 1.41 5.21
CA PRO A 270 30.69 0.63 5.32
C PRO A 270 31.47 0.90 6.62
N ARG A 271 31.07 1.92 7.39
CA ARG A 271 31.66 2.28 8.68
C ARG A 271 30.56 2.53 9.69
N LEU A 272 30.85 2.22 10.96
CA LEU A 272 29.93 2.42 12.08
C LEU A 272 29.70 3.92 12.33
N ASP A 273 28.46 4.37 12.17
CA ASP A 273 27.98 5.71 12.47
C ASP A 273 27.13 5.68 13.76
N ILE A 274 27.83 5.76 14.90
CA ILE A 274 27.23 5.72 16.24
C ILE A 274 26.23 6.88 16.46
N PRO A 275 26.54 8.15 16.10
CA PRO A 275 25.58 9.25 16.24
C PRO A 275 24.27 9.01 15.51
N ARG A 276 24.33 8.49 14.27
CA ARG A 276 23.13 8.15 13.50
C ARG A 276 22.34 7.03 14.15
N LEU A 277 23.01 5.99 14.66
CA LEU A 277 22.36 4.86 15.32
C LEU A 277 21.57 5.32 16.56
N PHE A 278 22.20 6.07 17.45
CA PHE A 278 21.51 6.64 18.61
C PHE A 278 20.44 7.64 18.21
N GLY A 279 20.69 8.47 17.20
CA GLY A 279 19.69 9.41 16.68
C GLY A 279 18.43 8.70 16.17
N ILE A 280 18.57 7.61 15.42
CA ILE A 280 17.46 6.78 14.94
C ILE A 280 16.71 6.16 16.13
N ALA A 281 17.41 5.58 17.10
CA ALA A 281 16.78 4.97 18.27
C ALA A 281 15.99 6.01 19.10
N ILE A 282 16.61 7.15 19.42
CA ILE A 282 16.00 8.23 20.19
C ILE A 282 14.77 8.77 19.47
N ILE A 283 14.89 9.12 18.18
CA ILE A 283 13.76 9.69 17.43
C ILE A 283 12.62 8.68 17.29
N THR A 284 12.93 7.39 17.14
CA THR A 284 11.88 6.35 17.12
C THR A 284 11.15 6.26 18.46
N LEU A 285 11.88 6.23 19.58
CA LEU A 285 11.29 6.20 20.93
C LEU A 285 10.47 7.46 21.23
N VAL A 286 10.99 8.64 20.90
CA VAL A 286 10.29 9.92 21.06
C VAL A 286 9.02 9.95 20.21
N SER A 287 9.06 9.42 18.98
CA SER A 287 7.89 9.37 18.10
C SER A 287 6.81 8.44 18.66
N PHE A 288 7.18 7.27 19.19
CA PHE A 288 6.23 6.38 19.87
C PHE A 288 5.69 7.02 21.15
N GLY A 289 6.55 7.67 21.94
CA GLY A 289 6.13 8.45 23.09
C GLY A 289 5.09 9.50 22.71
N ALA A 290 5.35 10.30 21.69
CA ALA A 290 4.42 11.32 21.19
C ALA A 290 3.10 10.73 20.68
N LEU A 291 3.13 9.57 20.03
CA LEU A 291 1.93 8.87 19.54
C LEU A 291 1.02 8.40 20.70
N PHE A 292 1.60 7.81 21.74
CA PHE A 292 0.83 7.28 22.88
C PHE A 292 0.54 8.32 23.97
N LEU A 293 1.26 9.45 23.98
CA LEU A 293 1.12 10.46 25.02
C LEU A 293 -0.32 10.98 25.20
N PRO A 294 -1.10 11.33 24.16
CA PRO A 294 -2.47 11.78 24.36
C PRO A 294 -3.36 10.73 25.02
N LEU A 295 -3.24 9.46 24.63
CA LEU A 295 -3.97 8.34 25.24
C LEU A 295 -3.62 8.19 26.74
N LEU A 296 -2.35 8.32 27.09
CA LEU A 296 -1.89 8.25 28.47
C LEU A 296 -2.34 9.46 29.30
N LEU A 297 -2.30 10.67 28.74
CA LEU A 297 -2.80 11.88 29.39
C LEU A 297 -4.32 11.82 29.59
N GLY A 298 -5.06 11.32 28.61
CA GLY A 298 -6.50 11.06 28.74
C GLY A 298 -6.79 10.04 29.85
N THR A 299 -5.97 8.99 29.94
CA THR A 299 -6.05 8.01 31.05
C THR A 299 -5.79 8.65 32.41
N ALA A 300 -4.78 9.53 32.52
CA ALA A 300 -4.48 10.27 33.74
C ALA A 300 -5.66 11.17 34.16
N PHE A 301 -6.24 11.88 33.19
CA PHE A 301 -7.36 12.80 33.41
C PHE A 301 -8.63 12.06 33.86
N ASP A 302 -8.97 10.96 33.19
CA ASP A 302 -10.13 10.12 33.53
C ASP A 302 -9.95 9.46 34.89
N THR A 303 -8.74 8.98 35.20
CA THR A 303 -8.41 8.41 36.53
C THR A 303 -8.53 9.46 37.63
N TYR A 304 -8.03 10.68 37.39
CA TYR A 304 -8.17 11.79 38.34
C TYR A 304 -9.64 12.12 38.62
N ARG A 305 -10.49 12.05 37.59
CA ARG A 305 -11.95 12.25 37.71
C ARG A 305 -12.70 11.03 38.26
N SER A 306 -12.00 9.95 38.60
CA SER A 306 -12.58 8.68 39.07
C SER A 306 -13.61 8.10 38.10
N VAL A 307 -13.37 8.23 36.78
CA VAL A 307 -14.22 7.64 35.75
C VAL A 307 -14.07 6.11 35.82
N PRO A 308 -15.15 5.34 36.04
CA PRO A 308 -15.07 3.89 36.05
C PRO A 308 -14.86 3.35 34.63
N LEU A 309 -14.19 2.21 34.51
CA LEU A 309 -14.12 1.47 33.25
C LEU A 309 -15.51 0.94 32.87
N PRO A 310 -15.75 0.62 31.57
CA PRO A 310 -17.01 0.04 31.14
C PRO A 310 -17.34 -1.24 31.93
N THR A 311 -18.63 -1.46 32.24
CA THR A 311 -19.08 -2.60 33.07
C THR A 311 -18.86 -3.95 32.41
N ASP A 312 -18.78 -3.97 31.09
CA ASP A 312 -18.49 -5.11 30.22
C ASP A 312 -16.97 -5.34 30.00
N ALA A 313 -16.10 -4.50 30.58
CA ALA A 313 -14.66 -4.66 30.45
C ALA A 313 -14.16 -5.93 31.14
N VAL A 314 -13.55 -6.83 30.36
CA VAL A 314 -12.89 -8.03 30.87
C VAL A 314 -11.51 -7.65 31.42
N LEU A 315 -11.31 -7.81 32.74
CA LEU A 315 -10.07 -7.49 33.44
C LEU A 315 -9.48 -8.73 34.14
N PRO A 316 -8.13 -8.86 34.21
CA PRO A 316 -7.14 -8.04 33.50
C PRO A 316 -7.16 -8.33 31.98
N PRO A 317 -6.73 -7.38 31.12
CA PRO A 317 -6.61 -7.63 29.69
C PRO A 317 -5.75 -8.87 29.40
N PRO A 318 -6.01 -9.64 28.32
CA PRO A 318 -5.29 -10.90 28.08
C PRO A 318 -3.77 -10.74 28.04
N LEU A 319 -3.25 -9.67 27.43
CA LEU A 319 -1.82 -9.39 27.40
C LEU A 319 -1.23 -9.13 28.79
N MET A 320 -2.01 -8.53 29.69
CA MET A 320 -1.60 -8.29 31.07
C MET A 320 -1.58 -9.60 31.88
N SER A 321 -2.53 -10.51 31.63
CA SER A 321 -2.56 -11.83 32.27
C SER A 321 -1.35 -12.71 31.91
N ALA A 322 -0.70 -12.44 30.77
CA ALA A 322 0.50 -13.13 30.33
C ALA A 322 1.81 -12.58 30.96
N LEU A 323 1.74 -11.49 31.74
CA LEU A 323 2.92 -10.92 32.39
C LEU A 323 3.37 -11.81 33.59
N PRO A 324 4.68 -11.99 33.82
CA PRO A 324 5.19 -12.89 34.85
C PRO A 324 4.91 -12.46 36.30
N SER A 325 4.53 -11.20 36.52
CA SER A 325 4.39 -10.61 37.86
C SER A 325 2.97 -10.12 38.13
N THR A 326 2.48 -10.37 39.36
CA THR A 326 1.21 -9.83 39.84
C THR A 326 1.33 -8.34 40.06
N VAL A 327 0.74 -7.54 39.16
CA VAL A 327 0.72 -6.09 39.29
C VAL A 327 -0.33 -5.70 40.33
N SER A 328 0.08 -4.92 41.34
CA SER A 328 -0.85 -4.42 42.36
C SER A 328 -1.84 -3.43 41.76
N GLU A 329 -3.14 -3.65 41.96
CA GLU A 329 -4.21 -2.74 41.54
C GLU A 329 -4.11 -1.35 42.17
N LYS A 330 -3.43 -1.25 43.32
CA LYS A 330 -3.19 0.02 44.03
C LYS A 330 -1.99 0.79 43.48
N ALA A 331 -1.25 0.25 42.52
CA ALA A 331 -0.09 0.92 41.96
C ALA A 331 -0.51 2.13 41.10
N TRP A 332 0.21 3.25 41.23
CA TRP A 332 -0.10 4.47 40.46
C TRP A 332 -0.04 4.27 38.94
N TYR A 333 0.75 3.30 38.46
CA TYR A 333 0.91 3.01 37.04
C TYR A 333 -0.13 2.01 36.50
N TYR A 334 -0.99 1.44 37.36
CA TYR A 334 -1.96 0.40 37.00
C TYR A 334 -2.94 0.80 35.90
N PRO A 335 -3.58 1.99 35.93
CA PRO A 335 -4.53 2.41 34.89
C PRO A 335 -3.88 2.53 33.50
N TYR A 336 -2.65 3.05 33.46
CA TYR A 336 -1.89 3.18 32.21
C TYR A 336 -1.51 1.82 31.64
N LEU A 337 -1.14 0.87 32.50
CA LEU A 337 -0.79 -0.48 32.07
C LEU A 337 -2.02 -1.20 31.50
N ILE A 338 -3.19 -1.06 32.12
CA ILE A 338 -4.46 -1.59 31.59
C ILE A 338 -4.74 -1.01 30.20
N GLN A 339 -4.69 0.32 30.06
CA GLN A 339 -4.99 0.98 28.79
C GLN A 339 -4.02 0.54 27.67
N LEU A 340 -2.73 0.47 27.97
CA LEU A 340 -1.71 0.05 27.01
C LEU A 340 -1.87 -1.43 26.64
N THR A 341 -2.07 -2.31 27.62
CA THR A 341 -2.19 -3.75 27.35
C THR A 341 -3.47 -4.09 26.59
N GLN A 342 -4.59 -3.43 26.90
CA GLN A 342 -5.83 -3.58 26.14
C GLN A 342 -5.68 -3.05 24.72
N SER A 343 -5.16 -1.84 24.53
CA SER A 343 -4.99 -1.28 23.18
C SER A 343 -4.07 -2.14 22.32
N ILE A 344 -2.94 -2.63 22.86
CA ILE A 344 -2.04 -3.55 22.14
C ILE A 344 -2.74 -4.87 21.81
N HIS A 345 -3.52 -5.43 22.73
CA HIS A 345 -4.29 -6.66 22.49
C HIS A 345 -5.34 -6.48 21.38
N ARG A 346 -6.00 -5.31 21.30
CA ARG A 346 -6.93 -4.99 20.19
C ARG A 346 -6.22 -4.81 18.86
N ILE A 347 -5.07 -4.13 18.86
CA ILE A 347 -4.25 -3.93 17.65
C ILE A 347 -3.75 -5.27 17.09
N PHE A 348 -3.38 -6.22 17.97
CA PHE A 348 -2.88 -7.54 17.59
C PHE A 348 -3.77 -8.65 18.14
N PRO A 349 -4.87 -8.99 17.45
CA PRO A 349 -5.80 -10.02 17.90
C PRO A 349 -5.23 -11.43 17.64
N PHE A 350 -4.38 -11.90 18.55
CA PHE A 350 -3.70 -13.20 18.45
C PHE A 350 -4.65 -14.41 18.47
N ALA A 351 -5.91 -14.23 18.89
CA ALA A 351 -6.92 -15.29 19.00
C ALA A 351 -7.72 -15.55 17.71
N ARG A 352 -7.53 -14.78 16.63
CA ARG A 352 -8.24 -14.99 15.36
C ARG A 352 -7.66 -16.17 14.57
N GLY A 353 -8.53 -16.90 13.87
CA GLY A 353 -8.17 -18.09 13.08
C GLY A 353 -7.23 -17.78 11.89
N LEU A 354 -6.65 -18.83 11.28
CA LEU A 354 -5.68 -18.73 10.18
C LEU A 354 -6.27 -18.09 8.90
N PHE A 355 -7.56 -18.27 8.63
CA PHE A 355 -8.27 -17.60 7.54
C PHE A 355 -9.73 -17.41 7.95
N GLU A 356 -10.12 -16.16 8.21
CA GLU A 356 -11.54 -15.79 8.40
C GLU A 356 -12.24 -15.64 7.04
N ASP A 357 -11.51 -15.16 6.03
CA ASP A 357 -11.96 -14.96 4.65
C ASP A 357 -11.04 -15.66 3.62
N LYS A 358 -11.55 -15.79 2.39
CA LYS A 358 -10.85 -16.43 1.27
C LYS A 358 -9.86 -15.47 0.61
N VAL A 359 -8.62 -15.46 1.10
CA VAL A 359 -7.55 -14.56 0.63
C VAL A 359 -6.56 -15.27 -0.27
N ALA A 360 -6.03 -14.57 -1.28
CA ALA A 360 -5.01 -15.06 -2.21
C ALA A 360 -3.60 -15.20 -1.59
N ASN A 361 -3.48 -15.83 -0.41
CA ASN A 361 -2.22 -16.20 0.24
C ASN A 361 -1.94 -17.72 0.10
N LEU A 362 -0.73 -18.14 0.49
CA LEU A 362 -0.32 -19.55 0.35
C LEU A 362 -1.18 -20.49 1.19
N TRP A 363 -1.49 -20.10 2.44
CA TRP A 363 -2.24 -20.93 3.38
C TRP A 363 -3.66 -21.22 2.90
N CYS A 364 -4.38 -20.17 2.50
CA CYS A 364 -5.75 -20.27 2.00
C CYS A 364 -5.79 -21.00 0.65
N ALA A 365 -4.84 -20.74 -0.25
CA ALA A 365 -4.75 -21.47 -1.52
C ALA A 365 -4.50 -22.97 -1.30
N LEU A 366 -3.59 -23.35 -0.40
CA LEU A 366 -3.31 -24.75 -0.06
C LEU A 366 -4.52 -25.45 0.58
N HIS A 367 -5.17 -24.80 1.56
CA HIS A 367 -6.34 -25.35 2.24
C HIS A 367 -7.54 -25.53 1.30
N THR A 368 -7.82 -24.48 0.53
CA THR A 368 -9.08 -24.36 -0.22
C THR A 368 -9.02 -25.07 -1.57
N SER A 369 -7.83 -25.20 -2.18
CA SER A 369 -7.62 -26.03 -3.38
C SER A 369 -7.89 -27.52 -3.13
N GLY A 370 -7.90 -27.96 -1.87
CA GLY A 370 -8.05 -29.37 -1.51
C GLY A 370 -6.75 -30.17 -1.60
N VAL A 371 -5.62 -29.53 -1.92
CA VAL A 371 -4.29 -30.17 -1.90
C VAL A 371 -3.95 -30.67 -0.51
N HIS A 372 -4.17 -29.84 0.53
CA HIS A 372 -3.96 -30.25 1.91
C HIS A 372 -4.89 -29.53 2.89
N LYS A 373 -5.63 -30.28 3.70
CA LYS A 373 -6.60 -29.72 4.64
C LYS A 373 -5.93 -29.27 5.94
N LEU A 374 -5.63 -27.98 6.02
CA LEU A 374 -4.96 -27.37 7.19
C LEU A 374 -5.75 -27.43 8.51
N HIS A 375 -7.06 -27.72 8.50
CA HIS A 375 -7.83 -27.86 9.75
C HIS A 375 -7.43 -29.09 10.58
N ASN A 376 -6.63 -29.99 10.00
CA ASN A 376 -6.08 -31.15 10.70
C ASN A 376 -4.99 -30.78 11.72
N TYR A 377 -4.55 -29.52 11.76
CA TYR A 377 -3.49 -29.06 12.65
C TYR A 377 -4.02 -28.03 13.65
N ASP A 378 -3.42 -28.02 14.84
CA ASP A 378 -3.70 -27.00 15.84
C ASP A 378 -3.28 -25.60 15.37
N ALA A 379 -4.05 -24.57 15.77
CA ALA A 379 -3.80 -23.18 15.42
C ALA A 379 -2.41 -22.71 15.88
N THR A 380 -1.91 -23.23 17.00
CA THR A 380 -0.56 -22.94 17.50
C THR A 380 0.53 -23.43 16.55
N VAL A 381 0.34 -24.61 15.95
CA VAL A 381 1.31 -25.17 14.98
C VAL A 381 1.27 -24.37 13.69
N LEU A 382 0.08 -24.05 13.20
CA LEU A 382 -0.11 -23.26 11.97
C LEU A 382 0.46 -21.85 12.10
N SER A 383 0.23 -21.16 13.23
CA SER A 383 0.78 -19.83 13.49
C SER A 383 2.31 -19.84 13.56
N ARG A 384 2.92 -20.84 14.20
CA ARG A 384 4.38 -21.01 14.23
C ARG A 384 4.95 -21.33 12.84
N ALA A 385 4.28 -22.17 12.06
CA ALA A 385 4.69 -22.48 10.69
C ALA A 385 4.61 -21.24 9.77
N ALA A 386 3.53 -20.45 9.89
CA ALA A 386 3.37 -19.18 9.19
C ALA A 386 4.45 -18.15 9.57
N LEU A 387 4.77 -18.04 10.86
CA LEU A 387 5.87 -17.21 11.32
C LEU A 387 7.20 -17.67 10.71
N ALA A 388 7.53 -18.96 10.78
CA ALA A 388 8.77 -19.50 10.24
C ALA A 388 8.88 -19.25 8.72
N LEU A 389 7.83 -19.56 7.96
CA LEU A 389 7.82 -19.35 6.51
C LEU A 389 7.96 -17.87 6.14
N THR A 390 7.27 -16.98 6.86
CA THR A 390 7.37 -15.54 6.66
C THR A 390 8.79 -15.05 6.91
N LEU A 391 9.40 -15.46 8.05
CA LEU A 391 10.78 -15.08 8.39
C LEU A 391 11.78 -15.58 7.34
N THR A 392 11.63 -16.80 6.85
CA THR A 392 12.47 -17.33 5.77
C THR A 392 12.29 -16.54 4.47
N ALA A 393 11.06 -16.19 4.11
CA ALA A 393 10.77 -15.47 2.87
C ALA A 393 11.25 -14.00 2.87
N ILE A 394 11.26 -13.33 4.03
CA ILE A 394 11.75 -11.96 4.17
C ILE A 394 13.27 -11.87 4.39
N LEU A 395 13.92 -12.97 4.79
CA LEU A 395 15.35 -12.97 5.10
C LEU A 395 16.21 -12.52 3.91
N PRO A 396 16.04 -13.02 2.67
CA PRO A 396 16.83 -12.57 1.52
C PRO A 396 16.73 -11.06 1.23
N PRO A 397 15.53 -10.45 1.06
CA PRO A 397 15.45 -9.03 0.76
C PRO A 397 15.96 -8.15 1.92
N CYS A 398 15.71 -8.54 3.18
CA CYS A 398 16.20 -7.81 4.34
C CYS A 398 17.73 -7.89 4.47
N LEU A 399 18.33 -9.06 4.24
CA LEU A 399 19.78 -9.23 4.29
C LEU A 399 20.48 -8.41 3.20
N LEU A 400 19.93 -8.40 1.98
CA LEU A 400 20.49 -7.64 0.87
C LEU A 400 20.48 -6.14 1.14
N ILE A 401 19.35 -5.58 1.58
CA ILE A 401 19.27 -4.14 1.86
C ILE A 401 20.04 -3.73 3.12
N PHE A 402 20.23 -4.66 4.07
CA PHE A 402 21.08 -4.45 5.25
C PHE A 402 22.56 -4.35 4.87
N LEU A 403 23.07 -5.32 4.10
CA LEU A 403 24.48 -5.37 3.69
C LEU A 403 24.82 -4.32 2.62
N LYS A 404 23.85 -3.98 1.76
CA LYS A 404 23.99 -2.98 0.70
C LYS A 404 22.86 -1.95 0.81
N PRO A 405 22.94 -1.00 1.76
CA PRO A 405 21.88 -0.04 2.04
C PRO A 405 21.84 1.09 1.00
N ARG A 406 21.58 0.74 -0.26
CA ARG A 406 21.48 1.70 -1.37
C ARG A 406 20.04 2.13 -1.59
N LYS A 407 19.88 3.40 -1.95
CA LYS A 407 18.58 4.06 -2.12
C LYS A 407 17.77 3.51 -3.31
N ASP A 408 18.43 3.11 -4.37
CA ASP A 408 17.83 2.53 -5.59
C ASP A 408 17.22 1.14 -5.34
N LEU A 409 17.69 0.43 -4.31
CA LEU A 409 17.18 -0.89 -3.94
C LEU A 409 15.93 -0.84 -3.06
N LEU A 410 15.61 0.33 -2.48
CA LEU A 410 14.50 0.48 -1.54
C LEU A 410 13.15 0.03 -2.10
N PRO A 411 12.70 0.45 -3.31
CA PRO A 411 11.41 0.00 -3.84
C PRO A 411 11.35 -1.52 -4.02
N TYR A 412 12.43 -2.15 -4.49
CA TYR A 412 12.49 -3.61 -4.65
C TYR A 412 12.48 -4.34 -3.31
N ALA A 413 13.28 -3.89 -2.33
CA ALA A 413 13.33 -4.49 -1.01
C ALA A 413 11.98 -4.39 -0.29
N LEU A 414 11.36 -3.20 -0.28
CA LEU A 414 10.04 -2.97 0.31
C LEU A 414 8.96 -3.82 -0.37
N ALA A 415 8.95 -3.89 -1.70
CA ALA A 415 7.98 -4.71 -2.44
C ALA A 415 8.15 -6.20 -2.15
N THR A 416 9.40 -6.69 -2.17
CA THR A 416 9.69 -8.12 -1.95
C THR A 416 9.31 -8.54 -0.53
N THR A 417 9.67 -7.74 0.47
CA THR A 417 9.32 -8.02 1.87
C THR A 417 7.80 -7.97 2.07
N ALA A 418 7.10 -6.97 1.52
CA ALA A 418 5.64 -6.89 1.63
C ALA A 418 4.91 -8.04 0.91
N TRP A 419 5.42 -8.50 -0.24
CA TRP A 419 4.87 -9.68 -0.93
C TRP A 419 5.06 -10.95 -0.08
N ALA A 420 6.23 -11.12 0.55
CA ALA A 420 6.49 -12.25 1.44
C ALA A 420 5.53 -12.26 2.64
N PHE A 421 5.28 -11.11 3.28
CA PHE A 421 4.27 -11.01 4.34
C PHE A 421 2.87 -11.34 3.83
N PHE A 422 2.46 -10.78 2.68
CA PHE A 422 1.13 -11.04 2.12
C PHE A 422 0.92 -12.54 1.81
N LEU A 423 1.93 -13.22 1.27
CA LEU A 423 1.84 -14.63 0.88
C LEU A 423 1.95 -15.60 2.05
N CYS A 424 2.83 -15.31 3.01
CA CYS A 424 3.26 -16.28 4.02
C CYS A 424 2.75 -15.98 5.44
N SER A 425 2.23 -14.78 5.72
CA SER A 425 1.77 -14.43 7.07
C SER A 425 0.50 -15.19 7.46
N TYR A 426 0.34 -15.37 8.78
CA TYR A 426 -0.80 -16.08 9.38
C TYR A 426 -2.11 -15.35 9.15
N GLN A 427 -2.15 -14.04 9.40
CA GLN A 427 -3.33 -13.20 9.23
C GLN A 427 -3.09 -12.19 8.11
N VAL A 428 -3.88 -12.31 7.04
CA VAL A 428 -3.85 -11.41 5.88
C VAL A 428 -5.29 -11.24 5.39
N HIS A 429 -5.66 -10.03 4.98
CA HIS A 429 -6.93 -9.73 4.32
C HIS A 429 -6.70 -9.45 2.83
N GLU A 430 -7.71 -9.59 1.97
CA GLU A 430 -7.58 -9.32 0.52
C GLU A 430 -7.05 -7.91 0.26
N LYS A 431 -7.53 -6.95 1.05
CA LYS A 431 -7.16 -5.52 0.99
C LYS A 431 -5.67 -5.26 1.29
N ASN A 432 -4.99 -6.18 1.99
CA ASN A 432 -3.58 -6.02 2.33
C ASN A 432 -2.66 -6.11 1.08
N VAL A 433 -3.19 -6.54 -0.08
CA VAL A 433 -2.44 -6.51 -1.35
C VAL A 433 -1.99 -5.09 -1.74
N LEU A 434 -2.65 -4.05 -1.23
CA LEU A 434 -2.24 -2.65 -1.43
C LEU A 434 -0.81 -2.38 -0.93
N LEU A 435 -0.36 -3.12 0.10
CA LEU A 435 0.95 -2.92 0.69
C LEU A 435 2.09 -3.30 -0.26
N PRO A 436 2.16 -4.51 -0.84
CA PRO A 436 3.19 -4.82 -1.82
C PRO A 436 3.03 -4.03 -3.14
N LEU A 437 1.81 -3.63 -3.50
CA LEU A 437 1.59 -2.81 -4.70
C LEU A 437 2.24 -1.43 -4.61
N LEU A 438 2.21 -0.77 -3.44
CA LEU A 438 2.74 0.58 -3.26
C LEU A 438 4.21 0.72 -3.71
N PRO A 439 5.18 -0.02 -3.14
CA PRO A 439 6.57 0.07 -3.57
C PRO A 439 6.79 -0.50 -4.98
N MET A 440 5.96 -1.45 -5.45
CA MET A 440 6.05 -1.97 -6.81
C MET A 440 5.61 -0.93 -7.86
N THR A 441 4.59 -0.11 -7.58
CA THR A 441 4.19 0.99 -8.49
C THR A 441 5.18 2.13 -8.52
N LEU A 442 5.94 2.36 -7.44
CA LEU A 442 7.05 3.32 -7.43
C LEU A 442 8.15 2.99 -8.46
N LEU A 443 8.28 1.72 -8.88
CA LEU A 443 9.23 1.33 -9.93
C LEU A 443 8.95 2.03 -11.27
N LEU A 444 7.75 2.54 -11.51
CA LEU A 444 7.45 3.33 -12.70
C LEU A 444 8.21 4.67 -12.73
N ALA A 445 8.62 5.17 -11.56
CA ALA A 445 9.38 6.42 -11.41
C ALA A 445 10.91 6.21 -11.44
N THR A 446 11.40 4.98 -11.58
CA THR A 446 12.83 4.69 -11.64
C THR A 446 13.38 4.73 -13.08
N GLU A 447 14.69 4.57 -13.20
CA GLU A 447 15.36 4.35 -14.48
C GLU A 447 14.81 3.08 -15.14
N SER A 448 14.52 3.15 -16.43
CA SER A 448 13.78 2.14 -17.20
C SER A 448 12.39 1.77 -16.66
N GLY A 449 11.79 2.62 -15.81
CA GLY A 449 10.51 2.34 -15.14
C GLY A 449 9.30 2.26 -16.08
N LEU A 450 9.27 3.08 -17.15
CA LEU A 450 8.17 3.09 -18.13
C LEU A 450 8.45 2.21 -19.36
N LYS A 451 9.59 1.50 -19.40
CA LYS A 451 9.87 0.51 -20.46
C LYS A 451 8.88 -0.64 -20.42
N ALA A 452 8.72 -1.31 -21.56
CA ALA A 452 7.74 -2.37 -21.77
C ALA A 452 7.79 -3.48 -20.70
N ALA A 453 8.99 -3.98 -20.36
CA ALA A 453 9.16 -5.01 -19.33
C ALA A 453 8.64 -4.59 -17.94
N THR A 454 9.16 -3.49 -17.39
CA THR A 454 8.77 -3.00 -16.05
C THR A 454 7.29 -2.62 -16.01
N ARG A 455 6.81 -1.94 -17.07
CA ARG A 455 5.40 -1.57 -17.23
C ARG A 455 4.48 -2.80 -17.22
N ALA A 456 4.87 -3.88 -17.89
CA ALA A 456 4.11 -5.12 -17.89
C ALA A 456 4.08 -5.80 -16.53
N TRP A 457 5.20 -5.85 -15.80
CA TRP A 457 5.25 -6.46 -14.47
C TRP A 457 4.45 -5.69 -13.42
N VAL A 458 4.65 -4.37 -13.36
CA VAL A 458 3.86 -3.49 -12.47
C VAL A 458 2.38 -3.54 -12.86
N GLY A 459 2.10 -3.51 -14.15
CA GLY A 459 0.76 -3.65 -14.72
C GLY A 459 0.08 -4.97 -14.33
N TYR A 460 0.79 -6.08 -14.50
CA TYR A 460 0.34 -7.42 -14.16
C TYR A 460 -0.05 -7.52 -12.68
N ALA A 461 0.84 -7.09 -11.78
CA ALA A 461 0.54 -7.10 -10.35
C ALA A 461 -0.69 -6.25 -9.99
N ASN A 462 -0.83 -5.05 -10.58
CA ASN A 462 -1.97 -4.18 -10.32
C ASN A 462 -3.29 -4.77 -10.83
N THR A 463 -3.31 -5.32 -12.05
CA THR A 463 -4.51 -5.94 -12.61
C THR A 463 -4.88 -7.21 -11.85
N LEU A 464 -3.89 -8.05 -11.53
CA LEU A 464 -4.08 -9.24 -10.72
C LEU A 464 -4.64 -8.90 -9.34
N ALA A 465 -4.10 -7.89 -8.67
CA ALA A 465 -4.60 -7.46 -7.37
C ALA A 465 -6.06 -7.01 -7.40
N CYS A 466 -6.44 -6.18 -8.37
CA CYS A 466 -7.83 -5.80 -8.52
C CYS A 466 -8.73 -7.02 -8.76
N TRP A 467 -8.28 -7.95 -9.61
CA TRP A 467 -9.02 -9.17 -9.91
C TRP A 467 -9.18 -10.11 -8.71
N THR A 468 -8.16 -10.24 -7.85
CA THR A 468 -8.29 -11.02 -6.61
C THR A 468 -9.24 -10.39 -5.60
N MET A 469 -9.44 -9.07 -5.67
CA MET A 469 -10.42 -8.36 -4.85
C MET A 469 -11.80 -8.29 -5.48
N PHE A 470 -12.01 -8.84 -6.69
CA PHE A 470 -13.30 -8.75 -7.37
C PHE A 470 -14.46 -9.36 -6.55
N PRO A 471 -14.35 -10.54 -5.91
CA PRO A 471 -15.43 -11.07 -5.08
C PRO A 471 -15.84 -10.13 -3.94
N LEU A 472 -14.87 -9.45 -3.31
CA LEU A 472 -15.12 -8.42 -2.30
C LEU A 472 -15.91 -7.24 -2.91
N LEU A 473 -15.43 -6.71 -4.02
CA LEU A 473 -16.04 -5.55 -4.68
C LEU A 473 -17.46 -5.83 -5.20
N VAL A 474 -17.75 -7.06 -5.61
CA VAL A 474 -19.11 -7.47 -6.01
C VAL A 474 -20.05 -7.48 -4.81
N ARG A 475 -19.58 -7.90 -3.61
CA ARG A 475 -20.38 -7.81 -2.38
C ARG A 475 -20.78 -6.38 -2.05
N ASP A 476 -20.03 -5.38 -2.50
CA ASP A 476 -20.31 -3.96 -2.27
C ASP A 476 -20.95 -3.26 -3.48
N GLU A 477 -21.43 -4.02 -4.47
CA GLU A 477 -22.03 -3.48 -5.70
C GLU A 477 -21.09 -2.60 -6.55
N LEU A 478 -19.78 -2.81 -6.42
CA LEU A 478 -18.72 -2.06 -7.13
C LEU A 478 -18.26 -2.74 -8.44
N ARG A 479 -19.07 -3.62 -9.02
CA ARG A 479 -18.75 -4.35 -10.26
C ARG A 479 -18.45 -3.40 -11.43
N ILE A 480 -19.26 -2.35 -11.62
CA ILE A 480 -19.06 -1.38 -12.71
C ILE A 480 -17.79 -0.53 -12.48
N PRO A 481 -17.59 0.12 -11.32
CA PRO A 481 -16.34 0.81 -10.99
C PRO A 481 -15.10 -0.06 -11.23
N TYR A 482 -15.16 -1.33 -10.85
CA TYR A 482 -14.07 -2.29 -11.07
C TYR A 482 -13.70 -2.39 -12.54
N PHE A 483 -14.65 -2.69 -13.44
CA PHE A 483 -14.35 -2.87 -14.86
C PHE A 483 -13.90 -1.56 -15.52
N VAL A 484 -14.51 -0.43 -15.15
CA VAL A 484 -14.15 0.89 -15.70
C VAL A 484 -12.73 1.28 -15.32
N LEU A 485 -12.37 1.21 -14.03
CA LEU A 485 -11.06 1.66 -13.56
C LEU A 485 -9.94 0.70 -13.97
N THR A 486 -10.18 -0.61 -13.93
CA THR A 486 -9.18 -1.61 -14.37
C THR A 486 -9.01 -1.62 -15.89
N GLY A 487 -10.10 -1.48 -16.65
CA GLY A 487 -10.08 -1.31 -18.11
C GLY A 487 -9.35 -0.03 -18.51
N LEU A 488 -9.66 1.10 -17.88
CA LEU A 488 -8.97 2.37 -18.12
C LEU A 488 -7.47 2.23 -17.82
N ARG A 489 -7.10 1.62 -16.69
CA ARG A 489 -5.69 1.42 -16.31
C ARG A 489 -4.94 0.55 -17.32
N THR A 490 -5.54 -0.56 -17.75
CA THR A 490 -4.92 -1.48 -18.72
C THR A 490 -4.80 -0.82 -20.09
N TYR A 491 -5.79 -0.06 -20.54
CA TYR A 491 -5.69 0.77 -21.74
C TYR A 491 -4.56 1.81 -21.62
N LEU A 492 -4.59 2.64 -20.58
CA LEU A 492 -3.61 3.72 -20.36
C LEU A 492 -2.18 3.18 -20.33
N MET A 493 -1.97 2.02 -19.71
CA MET A 493 -0.67 1.38 -19.59
C MET A 493 -0.36 0.39 -20.71
N GLY A 494 -1.18 0.27 -21.77
CA GLY A 494 -0.93 -0.61 -22.92
C GLY A 494 -0.83 -2.11 -22.56
N LEU A 495 -1.76 -2.60 -21.72
CA LEU A 495 -1.80 -3.94 -21.14
C LEU A 495 -3.09 -4.68 -21.51
N PRO A 496 -3.09 -6.03 -21.47
CA PRO A 496 -4.29 -6.83 -21.67
C PRO A 496 -5.35 -6.52 -20.60
N PRO A 497 -6.66 -6.66 -20.93
CA PRO A 497 -7.19 -7.07 -22.23
C PRO A 497 -7.31 -5.93 -23.26
N CYS A 498 -7.14 -4.67 -22.86
CA CYS A 498 -7.39 -3.52 -23.74
C CYS A 498 -6.30 -3.27 -24.80
N SER A 499 -5.08 -3.75 -24.58
CA SER A 499 -3.94 -3.57 -25.50
C SER A 499 -2.87 -4.64 -25.27
N ILE A 500 -1.98 -4.86 -26.24
CA ILE A 500 -0.83 -5.76 -26.08
C ILE A 500 0.51 -5.05 -26.33
N SER A 501 0.53 -3.71 -26.37
CA SER A 501 1.72 -2.94 -26.77
C SER A 501 2.93 -3.14 -25.84
N ALA A 502 2.72 -3.46 -24.55
CA ALA A 502 3.82 -3.82 -23.66
C ALA A 502 4.47 -5.18 -23.98
N TYR A 503 3.80 -6.04 -24.77
CA TYR A 503 4.20 -7.42 -25.03
C TYR A 503 4.76 -7.64 -26.43
N THR A 504 4.65 -6.65 -27.33
CA THR A 504 5.18 -6.73 -28.70
C THR A 504 6.67 -6.44 -28.79
N VAL A 505 7.23 -5.69 -27.83
CA VAL A 505 8.67 -5.36 -27.79
C VAL A 505 9.50 -6.61 -27.50
N SER A 506 10.63 -6.76 -28.21
CA SER A 506 11.56 -7.87 -28.02
C SER A 506 12.32 -7.74 -26.70
N ALA A 507 12.83 -8.85 -26.14
CA ALA A 507 13.58 -8.81 -24.88
C ALA A 507 14.87 -7.98 -24.99
N GLU A 508 15.53 -8.02 -26.14
CA GLU A 508 16.75 -7.27 -26.45
C GLU A 508 16.51 -5.75 -26.44
N GLU A 509 15.31 -5.32 -26.82
CA GLU A 509 14.88 -3.91 -26.84
C GLU A 509 14.25 -3.45 -25.52
N GLY A 510 14.33 -4.26 -24.44
CA GLY A 510 13.76 -3.94 -23.13
C GLY A 510 12.30 -4.37 -22.95
N GLY A 511 11.83 -5.32 -23.76
CA GLY A 511 10.59 -6.06 -23.58
C GLY A 511 10.73 -7.26 -22.64
N LEU A 512 9.65 -8.02 -22.49
CA LEU A 512 9.62 -9.21 -21.62
C LEU A 512 10.33 -10.40 -22.27
N SER A 513 10.87 -11.29 -21.43
CA SER A 513 11.30 -12.62 -21.88
C SER A 513 10.10 -13.45 -22.36
N LEU A 514 10.35 -14.44 -23.23
CA LEU A 514 9.29 -15.33 -23.73
C LEU A 514 8.52 -16.01 -22.59
N VAL A 515 9.23 -16.47 -21.56
CA VAL A 515 8.62 -17.12 -20.38
C VAL A 515 7.71 -16.14 -19.64
N SER A 516 8.15 -14.91 -19.39
CA SER A 516 7.30 -13.91 -18.72
C SER A 516 6.09 -13.52 -19.57
N LYS A 517 6.22 -13.46 -20.91
CA LYS A 517 5.08 -13.24 -21.81
C LYS A 517 4.06 -14.37 -21.69
N LEU A 518 4.51 -15.63 -21.72
CA LEU A 518 3.63 -16.79 -21.58
C LEU A 518 2.90 -16.79 -20.23
N ILE A 519 3.61 -16.52 -19.13
CA ILE A 519 2.99 -16.43 -17.79
C ILE A 519 1.93 -15.33 -17.78
N HIS A 520 2.27 -14.11 -18.19
CA HIS A 520 1.32 -13.00 -18.13
C HIS A 520 0.10 -13.24 -19.02
N LEU A 521 0.31 -13.61 -20.29
CA LEU A 521 -0.79 -13.77 -21.25
C LEU A 521 -1.70 -14.95 -20.88
N SER A 522 -1.15 -16.05 -20.38
CA SER A 522 -1.96 -17.18 -19.89
C SER A 522 -2.76 -16.81 -18.64
N THR A 523 -2.17 -16.09 -17.67
CA THR A 523 -2.91 -15.58 -16.52
C THR A 523 -4.00 -14.60 -16.94
N TYR A 524 -3.73 -13.64 -17.83
CA TYR A 524 -4.76 -12.72 -18.31
C TYR A 524 -5.90 -13.45 -19.04
N ALA A 525 -5.59 -14.43 -19.87
CA ALA A 525 -6.60 -15.27 -20.51
C ALA A 525 -7.42 -16.03 -19.46
N GLY A 526 -6.78 -16.59 -18.43
CA GLY A 526 -7.43 -17.23 -17.30
C GLY A 526 -8.34 -16.29 -16.51
N MET A 527 -7.93 -15.03 -16.29
CA MET A 527 -8.75 -14.01 -15.61
C MET A 527 -10.00 -13.64 -16.41
N VAL A 528 -9.88 -13.51 -17.73
CA VAL A 528 -11.01 -13.23 -18.63
C VAL A 528 -11.95 -14.44 -18.67
N ALA A 529 -11.42 -15.65 -18.81
CA ALA A 529 -12.21 -16.87 -18.80
C ALA A 529 -12.93 -17.06 -17.45
N TRP A 530 -12.27 -16.73 -16.34
CA TRP A 530 -12.87 -16.75 -15.01
C TRP A 530 -14.01 -15.74 -14.87
N HIS A 531 -13.86 -14.52 -15.38
CA HIS A 531 -14.95 -13.52 -15.37
C HIS A 531 -16.16 -13.98 -16.19
N PHE A 532 -15.92 -14.63 -17.33
CA PHE A 532 -17.00 -15.21 -18.12
C PHE A 532 -17.68 -16.35 -17.36
N ALA A 533 -16.91 -17.25 -16.75
CA ALA A 533 -17.45 -18.36 -15.98
C ALA A 533 -18.24 -17.90 -14.75
N GLU A 534 -17.72 -16.93 -13.98
CA GLU A 534 -18.39 -16.36 -12.82
C GLU A 534 -19.73 -15.69 -13.19
N ALA A 535 -19.80 -15.05 -14.37
CA ALA A 535 -21.00 -14.36 -14.81
C ALA A 535 -22.09 -15.29 -15.39
N PHE A 536 -21.70 -16.39 -16.05
CA PHE A 536 -22.64 -17.20 -16.83
C PHE A 536 -22.80 -18.64 -16.33
N VAL A 537 -21.88 -19.15 -15.52
CA VAL A 537 -21.91 -20.53 -15.03
C VAL A 537 -22.21 -20.52 -13.53
N PRO A 538 -23.40 -20.99 -13.10
CA PRO A 538 -23.71 -21.06 -11.68
C PRO A 538 -22.75 -22.02 -10.99
N ALA A 539 -22.34 -21.68 -9.77
CA ALA A 539 -21.52 -22.57 -8.96
C ALA A 539 -22.32 -23.86 -8.65
N PRO A 540 -21.70 -25.06 -8.75
CA PRO A 540 -22.36 -26.31 -8.39
C PRO A 540 -22.85 -26.27 -6.93
N ALA A 541 -24.01 -26.88 -6.65
CA ALA A 541 -24.60 -26.86 -5.30
C ALA A 541 -23.67 -27.43 -4.21
N GLU A 542 -22.85 -28.43 -4.57
CA GLU A 542 -21.85 -29.02 -3.66
C GLU A 542 -20.64 -28.11 -3.39
N LYS A 543 -20.42 -27.08 -4.22
CA LYS A 543 -19.26 -26.17 -4.18
C LYS A 543 -19.70 -24.72 -4.45
N PRO A 544 -20.47 -24.10 -3.54
CA PRO A 544 -21.03 -22.76 -3.75
C PRO A 544 -19.94 -21.69 -3.95
N ASP A 545 -18.76 -21.90 -3.37
CA ASP A 545 -17.65 -20.96 -3.43
C ASP A 545 -16.65 -21.20 -4.57
N LEU A 546 -16.94 -22.13 -5.49
CA LEU A 546 -15.98 -22.61 -6.50
C LEU A 546 -15.22 -21.48 -7.21
N TRP A 547 -15.94 -20.44 -7.66
CA TRP A 547 -15.33 -19.32 -8.36
C TRP A 547 -14.44 -18.47 -7.46
N VAL A 548 -14.84 -18.24 -6.22
CA VAL A 548 -14.00 -17.52 -5.23
C VAL A 548 -12.73 -18.30 -4.93
N VAL A 549 -12.83 -19.63 -4.80
CA VAL A 549 -11.66 -20.50 -4.60
C VAL A 549 -10.72 -20.47 -5.80
N ALA A 550 -11.26 -20.59 -7.02
CA ALA A 550 -10.47 -20.51 -8.25
C ALA A 550 -9.74 -19.16 -8.36
N ASN A 551 -10.40 -18.07 -7.96
CA ASN A 551 -9.81 -16.74 -7.88
C ASN A 551 -8.62 -16.68 -6.92
N VAL A 552 -8.80 -17.20 -5.70
CA VAL A 552 -7.74 -17.28 -4.67
C VAL A 552 -6.55 -18.10 -5.15
N CYS A 553 -6.77 -19.29 -5.72
CA CYS A 553 -5.68 -20.18 -6.14
C CYS A 553 -4.85 -19.57 -7.29
N LEU A 554 -5.50 -19.04 -8.33
CA LEU A 554 -4.81 -18.37 -9.43
C LEU A 554 -4.11 -17.09 -8.93
N GLY A 555 -4.78 -16.33 -8.07
CA GLY A 555 -4.26 -15.12 -7.44
C GLY A 555 -2.97 -15.36 -6.65
N ALA A 556 -2.99 -16.35 -5.76
CA ALA A 556 -1.83 -16.72 -4.94
C ALA A 556 -0.64 -17.16 -5.79
N GLY A 557 -0.89 -17.95 -6.85
CA GLY A 557 0.14 -18.32 -7.81
C GLY A 557 0.75 -17.11 -8.53
N GLY A 558 -0.09 -16.21 -9.04
CA GLY A 558 0.37 -14.99 -9.71
C GLY A 558 1.14 -14.03 -8.79
N PHE A 559 0.70 -13.88 -7.53
CA PHE A 559 1.43 -13.11 -6.53
C PHE A 559 2.75 -13.75 -6.12
N GLY A 560 2.83 -15.08 -6.06
CA GLY A 560 4.09 -15.81 -5.91
C GLY A 560 5.08 -15.49 -7.03
N VAL A 561 4.61 -15.39 -8.27
CA VAL A 561 5.44 -14.95 -9.41
C VAL A 561 5.89 -13.49 -9.24
N CYS A 562 5.02 -12.58 -8.76
CA CYS A 562 5.41 -11.20 -8.46
C CYS A 562 6.49 -11.11 -7.37
N TYR A 563 6.37 -11.91 -6.29
CA TYR A 563 7.38 -12.02 -5.25
C TYR A 563 8.74 -12.44 -5.83
N LEU A 564 8.75 -13.52 -6.61
CA LEU A 564 9.98 -14.06 -7.22
C LEU A 564 10.61 -13.05 -8.18
N TRP A 565 9.81 -12.33 -8.97
CA TRP A 565 10.31 -11.28 -9.85
C TRP A 565 10.94 -10.11 -9.06
N CYS A 566 10.25 -9.61 -8.02
CA CYS A 566 10.78 -8.54 -7.17
C CYS A 566 12.09 -8.96 -6.48
N LEU A 567 12.15 -10.19 -5.95
CA LEU A 567 13.36 -10.74 -5.32
C LEU A 567 14.50 -10.87 -6.33
N TRP A 568 14.22 -11.41 -7.52
CA TRP A 568 15.21 -11.55 -8.58
C TRP A 568 15.77 -10.19 -9.01
N ARG A 569 14.90 -9.19 -9.21
CA ARG A 569 15.31 -7.83 -9.55
C ARG A 569 16.11 -7.19 -8.43
N LEU A 570 15.76 -7.40 -7.17
CA LEU A 570 16.55 -6.94 -6.03
C LEU A 570 17.96 -7.56 -6.05
N VAL A 571 18.07 -8.87 -6.25
CA VAL A 571 19.36 -9.58 -6.36
C VAL A 571 20.19 -9.06 -7.53
N GLU A 572 19.57 -8.91 -8.71
CA GLU A 572 20.24 -8.40 -9.92
C GLU A 572 20.75 -6.98 -9.72
N GLU A 573 19.88 -6.06 -9.30
CA GLU A 573 20.23 -4.66 -9.13
C GLU A 573 21.23 -4.46 -7.99
N SER A 574 21.21 -5.30 -6.94
CA SER A 574 22.18 -5.22 -5.83
C SER A 574 23.63 -5.47 -6.25
N GLY A 575 23.87 -6.05 -7.43
CA GLY A 575 25.21 -6.41 -7.91
C GLY A 575 25.86 -7.57 -7.15
N VAL A 576 25.13 -8.27 -6.27
CA VAL A 576 25.68 -9.43 -5.53
C VAL A 576 26.08 -10.55 -6.48
N LEU A 577 25.35 -10.76 -7.58
CA LEU A 577 25.73 -11.74 -8.61
C LEU A 577 27.08 -11.41 -9.27
N SER A 578 27.38 -10.12 -9.46
CA SER A 578 28.69 -9.73 -10.01
C SER A 578 29.81 -9.84 -8.98
N ASP A 579 29.52 -9.59 -7.71
CA ASP A 579 30.50 -9.77 -6.64
C ASP A 579 30.86 -11.25 -6.43
N LEU A 580 29.90 -12.15 -6.68
CA LEU A 580 30.11 -13.60 -6.67
C LEU A 580 30.71 -14.14 -7.98
N GLY A 581 31.00 -13.28 -8.97
CA GLY A 581 31.58 -13.67 -10.26
C GLY A 581 30.63 -14.41 -11.21
N ILE A 582 29.33 -14.48 -10.90
CA ILE A 582 28.31 -15.15 -11.71
C ILE A 582 27.95 -14.33 -12.96
N THR A 583 27.96 -12.99 -12.85
CA THR A 583 27.67 -12.09 -13.96
C THR A 583 28.75 -11.02 -14.13
N LYS A 584 28.97 -10.54 -15.36
CA LYS A 584 29.89 -9.42 -15.61
C LYS A 584 29.33 -8.14 -14.97
N LYS A 585 30.16 -7.43 -14.20
CA LYS A 585 29.81 -6.14 -13.58
C LYS A 585 29.33 -5.16 -14.65
N LYS A 586 28.08 -4.68 -14.55
CA LYS A 586 27.56 -3.63 -15.43
C LYS A 586 28.43 -2.38 -15.22
N ARG A 587 28.97 -1.82 -16.31
CA ARG A 587 29.91 -0.68 -16.36
C ARG A 587 29.34 0.66 -15.80
N MET A 588 28.18 0.66 -15.16
CA MET A 588 27.46 1.85 -14.69
C MET A 588 27.82 2.28 -13.27
N ASP A 589 28.41 1.40 -12.45
CA ASP A 589 28.67 1.70 -11.04
C ASP A 589 29.78 2.75 -10.82
N GLU A 590 30.69 2.95 -11.78
CA GLU A 590 31.79 3.91 -11.66
C GLU A 590 31.33 5.39 -11.65
N LYS A 591 30.10 5.69 -12.09
CA LYS A 591 29.58 7.08 -12.12
C LYS A 591 28.61 7.41 -10.98
N LYS A 592 28.08 6.43 -10.24
CA LYS A 592 27.09 6.65 -9.16
C LYS A 592 27.72 6.69 -7.75
N MET A 593 29.03 6.44 -7.62
CA MET A 593 29.78 6.47 -6.35
C MET A 593 30.43 7.83 -6.02
N GLN A 594 30.14 8.90 -6.78
CA GLN A 594 30.60 10.27 -6.49
C GLN A 594 29.46 11.15 -5.98
#